data_AF-A0A519L8N4-F1
#
_entry.id   AF-A0A519L8N4-F1
#
_cell.length_a   1.000
_cell.length_b   1.000
_cell.length_c   1.000
_cell.angle_alpha   90.00
_cell.angle_beta   90.00
_cell.angle_gamma   90.00
#
_symmetry.space_group_name_H-M   'P 1'
#
loop_
_entity.id
_entity.type
_entity.pdbx_description
1 polymer ?
#
loop_
_entity_poly.entity_id
_entity_poly.type
_entity_poly.pdbx_seq_one_letter_code
_entity_poly.pdbx_strand_id
1 'polypeptide(L)'
;MVVDDQGGIVLGMHRETRTYLLADPDLINTQGLKTLGGAQTAVAILDIVRARDAPIVFDLTLHGFQRPRNLLRLMLEPPLLGMTLILVGLAALAGFQAAVRFGPARAHGRVIALGKRGLADNTAGLIRLARREHHMATPYALIVRGLVARAIGAPRGLSDTALNDFLDRVSRASGAQDTYSALAERAAAAKTPVDLLQVAGALHRWKQELTRARQ
;
A
#
# COMPACT_ATOMS: atom_id res chain seq x y z
N MET A 1 32.94 54.95 -27.68
CA MET A 1 31.91 54.89 -26.62
C MET A 1 30.64 55.41 -27.23
N VAL A 2 29.55 54.66 -27.15
CA VAL A 2 28.22 55.10 -27.62
C VAL A 2 27.43 55.50 -26.38
N VAL A 3 26.75 56.65 -26.47
CA VAL A 3 25.91 57.19 -25.40
C VAL A 3 24.45 57.26 -25.83
N ASP A 4 23.55 57.18 -24.87
CA ASP A 4 22.13 57.48 -25.07
C ASP A 4 21.86 58.99 -25.12
N ASP A 5 20.60 59.36 -25.29
CA ASP A 5 20.10 60.73 -25.30
C ASP A 5 20.26 61.46 -23.95
N GLN A 6 20.45 60.72 -22.86
CA GLN A 6 20.67 61.21 -21.50
C GLN A 6 22.17 61.22 -21.11
N GLY A 7 23.06 60.84 -22.02
CA GLY A 7 24.50 60.75 -21.79
C GLY A 7 24.98 59.49 -21.06
N GLY A 8 24.10 58.52 -20.83
CA GLY A 8 24.42 57.20 -20.28
C GLY A 8 25.24 56.36 -21.28
N ILE A 9 26.15 55.52 -20.77
CA ILE A 9 26.99 54.66 -21.61
C ILE A 9 26.19 53.46 -22.09
N VAL A 10 25.91 53.39 -23.39
CA VAL A 10 25.24 52.25 -24.03
C VAL A 10 26.26 51.20 -24.46
N LEU A 11 27.36 51.62 -25.09
CA LEU A 11 28.46 50.75 -25.50
C LEU A 11 29.79 51.26 -24.93
N GLY A 12 30.32 50.53 -23.95
CA GLY A 12 31.62 50.77 -23.34
C GLY A 12 32.68 49.78 -23.83
N MET A 13 33.95 50.21 -23.86
CA MET A 13 35.09 49.34 -24.16
C MET A 13 36.04 49.31 -22.98
N HIS A 14 36.33 48.12 -22.46
CA HIS A 14 37.40 47.91 -21.50
C HIS A 14 38.75 47.92 -22.22
N ARG A 15 39.63 48.87 -21.87
CA ARG A 15 40.84 49.18 -22.65
C ARG A 15 41.87 48.05 -22.66
N GLU A 16 42.01 47.31 -21.56
CA GLU A 16 43.04 46.27 -21.42
C GLU A 16 42.65 44.98 -22.13
N THR A 17 41.40 44.55 -21.96
CA THR A 17 40.91 43.27 -22.49
C THR A 17 40.28 43.40 -23.87
N ARG A 18 40.13 44.64 -24.39
CA ARG A 18 39.38 44.96 -25.62
C ARG A 18 37.97 44.37 -25.63
N THR A 19 37.38 44.23 -24.45
CA THR A 19 36.02 43.71 -24.27
C THR A 19 35.03 44.86 -24.39
N TYR A 20 34.04 44.70 -25.25
CA TYR A 20 32.92 45.63 -25.35
C TYR A 20 31.77 45.15 -24.47
N LEU A 21 31.23 46.06 -23.67
CA LEU A 21 30.05 45.82 -22.86
C LEU A 21 28.91 46.67 -23.43
N LEU A 22 27.84 46.00 -23.83
CA LEU A 22 26.59 46.62 -24.25
C LEU A 22 25.64 46.60 -23.05
N ALA A 23 25.25 47.78 -22.56
CA ALA A 23 24.38 47.91 -21.38
C ALA A 23 22.93 47.48 -21.67
N ASP A 24 22.46 47.72 -22.90
CA ASP A 24 21.14 47.34 -23.36
C ASP A 24 21.23 46.27 -24.47
N PRO A 25 21.04 44.98 -24.14
CA PRO A 25 21.11 43.90 -25.11
C PRO A 25 19.93 43.88 -26.09
N ASP A 26 18.83 44.58 -25.81
CA ASP A 26 17.65 44.59 -26.69
C ASP A 26 17.94 45.28 -28.02
N LEU A 27 18.97 46.15 -28.06
CA LEU A 27 19.46 46.81 -29.27
C LEU A 27 19.99 45.86 -30.34
N ILE A 28 20.38 44.63 -29.97
CA ILE A 28 20.91 43.61 -30.89
C ILE A 28 20.10 42.32 -30.89
N ASN A 29 19.01 42.25 -30.12
CA ASN A 29 18.12 41.09 -30.06
C ASN A 29 16.95 41.23 -31.07
N THR A 30 16.22 40.14 -31.29
CA THR A 30 15.00 40.03 -32.12
C THR A 30 13.98 41.16 -31.89
N GLN A 31 13.87 41.69 -30.67
CA GLN A 31 13.00 42.82 -30.36
C GLN A 31 13.46 44.12 -31.04
N GLY A 32 14.76 44.47 -30.93
CA GLY A 32 15.34 45.63 -31.62
C GLY A 32 15.35 45.48 -33.14
N LEU A 33 15.61 44.27 -33.64
CA LEU A 33 15.65 43.96 -35.08
C LEU A 33 14.28 44.00 -35.77
N LYS A 34 13.17 44.10 -35.02
CA LYS A 34 11.80 44.12 -35.57
C LYS A 34 11.52 45.32 -36.47
N THR A 35 12.27 46.41 -36.32
CA THR A 35 12.12 47.64 -37.11
C THR A 35 13.35 47.89 -37.96
N LEU A 36 13.18 48.57 -39.10
CA LEU A 36 14.31 48.93 -39.97
C LEU A 36 15.34 49.81 -39.23
N GLY A 37 14.87 50.79 -38.44
CA GLY A 37 15.73 51.65 -37.65
C GLY A 37 16.54 50.86 -36.63
N GLY A 38 15.90 49.96 -35.87
CA GLY A 38 16.62 49.12 -34.91
C GLY A 38 17.59 48.15 -35.57
N ALA A 39 17.27 47.59 -36.73
CA ALA A 39 18.21 46.77 -37.50
C ALA A 39 19.44 47.57 -37.99
N GLN A 40 19.24 48.80 -38.45
CA GLN A 40 20.34 49.70 -38.83
C GLN A 40 21.21 50.07 -37.62
N THR A 41 20.59 50.35 -36.47
CA THR A 41 21.31 50.60 -35.22
C THR A 41 22.13 49.39 -34.79
N ALA A 42 21.58 48.18 -34.87
CA ALA A 42 22.29 46.94 -34.54
C ALA A 42 23.53 46.76 -35.43
N VAL A 43 23.40 46.97 -36.75
CA VAL A 43 24.53 46.90 -37.69
C VAL A 43 25.58 47.95 -37.37
N ALA A 44 25.17 49.20 -37.09
CA ALA A 44 26.10 50.28 -36.74
C ALA A 44 26.87 49.97 -35.45
N ILE A 45 26.22 49.39 -34.44
CA ILE A 45 26.89 48.94 -33.20
C ILE A 45 27.91 47.84 -33.49
N LEU A 46 27.55 46.86 -34.32
CA LEU A 46 28.46 45.78 -34.72
C LEU A 46 29.67 46.31 -35.50
N ASP A 47 29.47 47.27 -36.41
CA ASP A 47 30.55 47.90 -37.18
C ASP A 47 31.53 48.71 -36.31
N ILE A 48 31.08 49.26 -35.17
CA ILE A 48 31.95 49.93 -34.19
C ILE A 48 32.89 48.93 -33.51
N VAL A 49 32.38 47.72 -33.22
CA VAL A 49 33.13 46.68 -32.49
C VAL A 49 34.02 45.88 -33.44
N ARG A 50 33.59 45.71 -34.69
CA ARG A 50 34.22 44.89 -35.71
C ARG A 50 35.53 45.51 -36.22
N ALA A 51 36.60 44.71 -36.28
CA ALA A 51 37.81 45.08 -37.02
C ALA A 51 37.55 45.05 -38.54
N ARG A 52 38.20 45.92 -39.32
CA ARG A 52 38.01 46.01 -40.79
C ARG A 52 38.05 44.61 -41.42
N ASP A 53 36.98 44.27 -42.14
CA ASP A 53 36.78 43.02 -42.87
C ASP A 53 36.81 41.71 -42.05
N ALA A 54 36.80 41.77 -40.71
CA ALA A 54 36.77 40.57 -39.87
C ALA A 54 35.36 39.93 -39.82
N PRO A 55 35.19 38.59 -39.82
CA PRO A 55 33.87 37.98 -39.63
C PRO A 55 33.34 38.21 -38.21
N ILE A 56 32.02 38.30 -38.05
CA ILE A 56 31.35 38.31 -36.75
C ILE A 56 30.96 36.87 -36.40
N VAL A 57 31.41 36.38 -35.26
CA VAL A 57 31.07 35.05 -34.74
C VAL A 57 30.23 35.24 -33.48
N PHE A 58 29.02 34.70 -33.49
CA PHE A 58 28.18 34.63 -32.30
C PHE A 58 28.53 33.35 -31.55
N ASP A 59 29.21 33.48 -30.42
CA ASP A 59 29.43 32.37 -29.50
C ASP A 59 28.29 32.30 -28.47
N LEU A 60 27.68 31.13 -28.35
CA LEU A 60 26.55 30.86 -27.46
C LEU A 60 27.00 30.20 -26.14
N THR A 61 28.29 30.20 -25.82
CA THR A 61 28.90 29.52 -24.66
C THR A 61 28.29 29.87 -23.29
N LEU A 62 27.63 31.03 -23.15
CA LEU A 62 27.03 31.50 -21.89
C LEU A 62 25.48 31.43 -21.83
N HIS A 63 24.84 30.50 -22.55
CA HIS A 63 23.43 30.16 -22.30
C HIS A 63 23.30 29.24 -21.06
N GLY A 64 23.73 29.75 -19.90
CA GLY A 64 24.04 28.95 -18.72
C GLY A 64 23.18 29.19 -17.47
N PHE A 65 22.19 30.08 -17.49
CA PHE A 65 21.21 30.19 -16.40
C PHE A 65 20.06 29.17 -16.51
N GLN A 66 20.29 28.01 -17.14
CA GLN A 66 19.40 26.87 -16.93
C GLN A 66 19.61 26.37 -15.50
N ARG A 67 18.64 26.66 -14.63
CA ARG A 67 18.54 26.11 -13.27
C ARG A 67 18.82 24.59 -13.33
N PRO A 68 19.66 24.03 -12.45
CA PRO A 68 19.89 22.60 -12.42
C PRO A 68 18.54 21.89 -12.26
N ARG A 69 18.29 20.87 -13.09
CA ARG A 69 17.06 20.07 -13.02
C ARG A 69 16.95 19.45 -11.64
N ASN A 70 16.07 20.00 -10.80
CA ASN A 70 15.81 19.49 -9.46
C ASN A 70 14.93 18.24 -9.55
N LEU A 71 15.44 17.09 -9.13
CA LEU A 71 14.72 15.81 -9.15
C LEU A 71 13.39 15.84 -8.37
N LEU A 72 13.36 16.55 -7.23
CA LEU A 72 12.13 16.74 -6.45
C LEU A 72 11.10 17.53 -7.24
N ARG A 73 11.57 18.54 -8.00
CA ARG A 73 10.69 19.35 -8.85
C ARG A 73 10.16 18.54 -10.04
N LEU A 74 10.99 17.69 -10.64
CA LEU A 74 10.58 16.79 -11.72
C LEU A 74 9.50 15.79 -11.26
N MET A 75 9.56 15.34 -10.00
CA MET A 75 8.54 14.49 -9.38
C MET A 75 7.18 15.19 -9.15
N LEU A 76 7.16 16.52 -9.12
CA LEU A 76 5.98 17.34 -8.86
C LEU A 76 5.44 18.04 -10.13
N GLU A 77 6.13 17.88 -11.27
CA GLU A 77 5.72 18.45 -12.56
C GLU A 77 5.24 17.33 -13.53
N PRO A 78 4.34 17.63 -14.48
CA PRO A 78 3.96 16.69 -15.52
C PRO A 78 5.19 16.25 -16.36
N PRO A 79 5.29 14.98 -16.76
CA PRO A 79 4.30 13.89 -16.65
C PRO A 79 4.37 13.06 -15.36
N LEU A 80 5.36 13.27 -14.47
CA LEU A 80 5.59 12.38 -13.32
C LEU A 80 4.66 12.62 -12.12
N LEU A 81 3.97 13.76 -12.09
CA LEU A 81 3.00 14.10 -11.04
C LEU A 81 1.95 12.98 -10.82
N GLY A 82 1.50 12.32 -11.90
CA GLY A 82 0.55 11.21 -11.77
C GLY A 82 1.12 10.03 -10.98
N MET A 83 2.38 9.67 -11.26
CA MET A 83 3.09 8.60 -10.55
C MET A 83 3.28 8.93 -9.07
N THR A 84 3.63 10.17 -8.74
CA THR A 84 3.83 10.59 -7.35
C THR A 84 2.53 10.61 -6.56
N LEU A 85 1.43 11.08 -7.14
CA LEU A 85 0.11 11.02 -6.50
C LEU A 85 -0.34 9.57 -6.23
N ILE A 86 -0.09 8.65 -7.17
CA ILE A 86 -0.40 7.22 -6.99
C ILE A 86 0.43 6.64 -5.84
N LEU A 87 1.74 6.91 -5.79
CA LEU A 87 2.61 6.44 -4.71
C LEU A 87 2.17 6.96 -3.34
N VAL A 88 1.80 8.24 -3.26
CA VAL A 88 1.27 8.84 -2.02
C VAL A 88 -0.05 8.18 -1.61
N GLY A 89 -0.96 7.95 -2.57
CA GLY A 89 -2.23 7.25 -2.31
C GLY A 89 -2.03 5.82 -1.81
N LEU A 90 -1.11 5.06 -2.43
CA LEU A 90 -0.75 3.71 -1.99
C LEU A 90 -0.14 3.71 -0.59
N ALA A 91 0.75 4.65 -0.28
CA ALA A 91 1.33 4.79 1.05
C ALA A 91 0.26 5.11 2.10
N ALA A 92 -0.70 5.98 1.78
CA ALA A 92 -1.83 6.30 2.66
C ALA A 92 -2.73 5.09 2.91
N LEU A 93 -3.06 4.33 1.87
CA LEU A 93 -3.86 3.10 1.99
C LEU A 93 -3.12 2.01 2.77
N ALA A 94 -1.81 1.84 2.55
CA ALA A 94 -0.99 0.90 3.31
C ALA A 94 -0.90 1.30 4.80
N GLY A 95 -0.73 2.59 5.08
CA GLY A 95 -0.76 3.14 6.43
C GLY A 95 -2.12 2.95 7.11
N PHE A 96 -3.21 3.22 6.40
CA PHE A 96 -4.57 2.98 6.88
C PHE A 96 -4.81 1.49 7.16
N GLN A 97 -4.38 0.62 6.24
CA GLN A 97 -4.47 -0.82 6.40
C GLN A 97 -3.67 -1.30 7.62
N ALA A 98 -2.49 -0.73 7.87
CA ALA A 98 -1.70 -1.04 9.06
C ALA A 98 -2.36 -0.55 10.35
N ALA A 99 -3.01 0.62 10.32
CA ALA A 99 -3.69 1.19 11.49
C ALA A 99 -4.98 0.44 11.85
N VAL A 100 -5.76 -0.01 10.85
CA VAL A 100 -7.00 -0.78 11.06
C VAL A 100 -6.71 -2.26 11.33
N ARG A 101 -5.60 -2.80 10.82
CA ARG A 101 -5.24 -4.20 11.01
C ARG A 101 -4.58 -4.43 12.37
N PHE A 102 -5.39 -4.55 13.42
CA PHE A 102 -4.97 -5.16 14.67
C PHE A 102 -4.82 -6.68 14.51
N GLY A 103 -3.58 -7.18 14.51
CA GLY A 103 -3.31 -8.62 14.63
C GLY A 103 -2.00 -9.07 13.97
N PRO A 104 -1.31 -10.07 14.54
CA PRO A 104 -0.05 -10.58 14.01
C PRO A 104 -0.20 -11.01 12.54
N ALA A 105 0.83 -10.76 11.73
CA ALA A 105 0.88 -11.28 10.38
C ALA A 105 0.67 -12.80 10.43
N ARG A 106 -0.42 -13.30 9.82
CA ARG A 106 -0.62 -14.75 9.66
C ARG A 106 0.55 -15.24 8.82
N ALA A 107 1.50 -15.91 9.48
CA ALA A 107 2.55 -16.64 8.80
C ALA A 107 1.87 -17.54 7.79
N HIS A 108 2.19 -17.37 6.52
CA HIS A 108 1.74 -18.32 5.51
C HIS A 108 2.37 -19.66 5.88
N GLY A 109 1.53 -20.61 6.28
CA GLY A 109 1.95 -21.97 6.55
C GLY A 109 2.66 -22.54 5.32
N ARG A 110 3.68 -23.36 5.56
CA ARG A 110 4.48 -24.02 4.52
C ARG A 110 3.56 -24.62 3.44
N VAL A 111 3.89 -24.37 2.16
CA VAL A 111 3.12 -24.82 0.97
C VAL A 111 2.85 -26.34 0.98
N ILE A 112 3.72 -27.11 1.65
CA ILE A 112 3.47 -28.50 2.01
C ILE A 112 3.78 -28.64 3.50
N ALA A 113 2.74 -28.64 4.34
CA ALA A 113 2.88 -29.03 5.73
C ALA A 113 3.14 -30.55 5.79
N LEU A 114 4.34 -30.96 6.20
CA LEU A 114 4.66 -32.37 6.42
C LEU A 114 4.03 -32.85 7.74
N GLY A 115 3.40 -34.03 7.73
CA GLY A 115 2.84 -34.70 8.92
C GLY A 115 1.32 -34.61 9.09
N LYS A 116 0.80 -35.16 10.21
CA LYS A 116 -0.65 -35.30 10.49
C LYS A 116 -1.42 -33.97 10.45
N ARG A 117 -0.75 -32.87 10.83
CA ARG A 117 -1.33 -31.52 10.80
C ARG A 117 -1.53 -31.03 9.36
N GLY A 118 -0.57 -31.27 8.48
CA GLY A 118 -0.68 -30.89 7.08
C GLY A 118 -1.77 -31.67 6.34
N LEU A 119 -1.97 -32.94 6.68
CA LEU A 119 -3.11 -33.70 6.16
C LEU A 119 -4.44 -33.07 6.58
N ALA A 120 -4.59 -32.71 7.86
CA ALA A 120 -5.80 -32.04 8.34
C ALA A 120 -6.06 -30.70 7.62
N ASP A 121 -5.03 -29.87 7.48
CA ASP A 121 -5.14 -28.54 6.84
C ASP A 121 -5.46 -28.67 5.34
N ASN A 122 -4.82 -29.61 4.63
CA ASN A 122 -5.12 -29.89 3.23
C ASN A 122 -6.55 -30.41 3.06
N THR A 123 -7.01 -31.29 3.95
CA THR A 123 -8.38 -31.84 3.89
C THR A 123 -9.41 -30.74 4.15
N ALA A 124 -9.16 -29.85 5.12
CA ALA A 124 -9.98 -28.66 5.36
C ALA A 124 -9.99 -27.72 4.15
N GLY A 125 -8.85 -27.55 3.48
CA GLY A 125 -8.73 -26.81 2.23
C GLY A 125 -9.58 -27.40 1.11
N LEU A 126 -9.58 -28.72 0.92
CA LEU A 126 -10.42 -29.41 -0.06
C LEU A 126 -11.92 -29.27 0.25
N ILE A 127 -12.31 -29.39 1.52
CA ILE A 127 -13.71 -29.21 1.95
C ILE A 127 -14.17 -27.77 1.70
N ARG A 128 -13.30 -26.79 1.97
CA ARG A 128 -13.55 -25.38 1.70
C ARG A 128 -13.66 -25.09 0.20
N LEU A 129 -12.78 -25.66 -0.61
CA LEU A 129 -12.85 -25.54 -2.07
C LEU A 129 -14.16 -26.11 -2.61
N ALA A 130 -14.64 -27.21 -2.02
CA ALA A 130 -15.93 -27.81 -2.35
C ALA A 130 -17.16 -27.02 -1.83
N ARG A 131 -16.98 -25.94 -1.06
CA ARG A 131 -18.04 -25.16 -0.39
C ARG A 131 -18.97 -26.01 0.49
N ARG A 132 -18.40 -27.06 1.11
CA ARG A 132 -19.12 -28.06 1.93
C ARG A 132 -18.74 -27.98 3.41
N GLU A 133 -18.24 -26.83 3.86
CA GLU A 133 -17.75 -26.64 5.23
C GLU A 133 -18.85 -26.92 6.27
N HIS A 134 -20.08 -26.49 6.02
CA HIS A 134 -21.22 -26.67 6.92
C HIS A 134 -21.51 -28.14 7.25
N HIS A 135 -21.21 -29.09 6.35
CA HIS A 135 -21.35 -30.52 6.63
C HIS A 135 -20.39 -31.03 7.72
N MET A 136 -19.38 -30.25 8.11
CA MET A 136 -18.45 -30.61 9.18
C MET A 136 -19.02 -30.32 10.57
N ALA A 137 -20.16 -29.65 10.70
CA ALA A 137 -20.74 -29.30 12.00
C ALA A 137 -21.06 -30.55 12.83
N THR A 138 -21.80 -31.51 12.28
CA THR A 138 -22.17 -32.74 12.98
C THR A 138 -20.96 -33.64 13.32
N PRO A 139 -20.05 -33.94 12.38
CA PRO A 139 -18.83 -34.70 12.71
C PRO A 139 -17.97 -34.00 13.77
N TYR A 140 -17.87 -32.67 13.72
CA TYR A 140 -17.12 -31.91 14.73
C TYR A 140 -17.77 -32.00 16.12
N ALA A 141 -19.11 -31.92 16.21
CA ALA A 141 -19.84 -32.10 17.46
C ALA A 141 -19.59 -33.49 18.08
N LEU A 142 -19.54 -34.55 17.27
CA LEU A 142 -19.21 -35.90 17.75
C LEU A 142 -17.78 -36.01 18.27
N ILE A 143 -16.81 -35.37 17.61
CA ILE A 143 -15.41 -35.33 18.07
C ILE A 143 -15.33 -34.61 19.43
N VAL A 144 -15.98 -33.46 19.57
CA VAL A 144 -15.99 -32.70 20.83
C VAL A 144 -16.69 -33.49 21.94
N ARG A 145 -17.79 -34.19 21.64
CA ARG A 145 -18.46 -35.12 22.58
C ARG A 145 -17.47 -36.13 23.17
N GLY A 146 -16.73 -36.80 22.30
CA GLY A 146 -15.76 -37.82 22.72
C GLY A 146 -14.56 -37.25 23.48
N LEU A 147 -14.15 -36.00 23.18
CA LEU A 147 -13.10 -35.31 23.94
C LEU A 147 -13.58 -34.94 25.35
N VAL A 148 -14.77 -34.36 25.47
CA VAL A 148 -15.36 -34.01 26.78
C VAL A 148 -15.62 -35.24 27.62
N ALA A 149 -16.26 -36.27 27.05
CA ALA A 149 -16.53 -37.53 27.74
C ALA A 149 -15.25 -38.14 28.34
N ARG A 150 -14.14 -38.10 27.60
CA ARG A 150 -12.83 -38.56 28.11
C ARG A 150 -12.29 -37.65 29.20
N ALA A 151 -12.36 -36.33 29.04
CA ALA A 151 -11.84 -35.37 30.01
C ALA A 151 -12.55 -35.42 31.37
N ILE A 152 -13.88 -35.59 31.37
CA ILE A 152 -14.68 -35.69 32.60
C ILE A 152 -14.73 -37.12 33.16
N GLY A 153 -14.17 -38.11 32.46
CA GLY A 153 -14.15 -39.51 32.90
C GLY A 153 -15.52 -40.18 32.85
N ALA A 154 -16.29 -39.94 31.79
CA ALA A 154 -17.60 -40.56 31.59
C ALA A 154 -17.53 -42.11 31.65
N PRO A 155 -18.57 -42.79 32.16
CA PRO A 155 -18.61 -44.25 32.21
C PRO A 155 -18.38 -44.89 30.83
N ARG A 156 -17.56 -45.95 30.80
CA ARG A 156 -17.28 -46.69 29.56
C ARG A 156 -18.45 -47.61 29.22
N GLY A 157 -18.75 -47.77 27.93
CA GLY A 157 -19.79 -48.70 27.46
C GLY A 157 -21.22 -48.14 27.42
N LEU A 158 -21.40 -46.84 27.66
CA LEU A 158 -22.70 -46.19 27.42
C LEU A 158 -23.04 -46.19 25.92
N SER A 159 -24.31 -46.40 25.60
CA SER A 159 -24.83 -46.12 24.25
C SER A 159 -24.73 -44.63 23.93
N ASP A 160 -24.78 -44.28 22.65
CA ASP A 160 -24.71 -42.89 22.20
C ASP A 160 -25.77 -41.98 22.83
N THR A 161 -27.00 -42.49 22.99
CA THR A 161 -28.10 -41.77 23.65
C THR A 161 -27.84 -41.59 25.14
N ALA A 162 -27.45 -42.66 25.83
CA ALA A 162 -27.15 -42.62 27.26
C ALA A 162 -25.95 -41.72 27.58
N LEU A 163 -24.97 -41.64 26.68
CA LEU A 163 -23.83 -40.72 26.79
C LEU A 163 -24.27 -39.26 26.62
N ASN A 164 -25.14 -38.97 25.66
CA ASN A 164 -25.69 -37.62 25.49
C ASN A 164 -26.47 -37.19 26.73
N ASP A 165 -27.35 -38.05 27.25
CA ASP A 165 -28.13 -37.77 28.47
C ASP A 165 -27.22 -37.54 29.69
N PHE A 166 -26.16 -38.34 29.81
CA PHE A 166 -25.15 -38.15 30.85
C PHE A 166 -24.47 -36.78 30.73
N LEU A 167 -23.99 -36.42 29.53
CA LEU A 167 -23.34 -35.14 29.28
C LEU A 167 -24.27 -33.95 29.52
N ASP A 168 -25.55 -34.07 29.19
CA ASP A 168 -26.54 -33.03 29.46
C ASP A 168 -26.80 -32.86 30.96
N ARG A 169 -26.86 -33.96 31.73
CA ARG A 169 -26.94 -33.88 33.20
C ARG A 169 -25.72 -33.20 33.81
N VAL A 170 -24.52 -33.57 33.37
CA VAL A 170 -23.27 -32.94 33.84
C VAL A 170 -23.24 -31.45 33.46
N SER A 171 -23.63 -31.11 32.23
CA SER A 171 -23.69 -29.71 31.76
C SER A 171 -24.56 -28.85 32.68
N ARG A 172 -25.76 -29.33 33.04
CA ARG A 172 -26.66 -28.63 33.97
C ARG A 172 -26.08 -28.52 35.38
N ALA A 173 -25.48 -29.59 35.89
CA ALA A 173 -24.87 -29.60 37.22
C ALA A 173 -23.67 -28.63 37.34
N SER A 174 -22.92 -28.45 36.25
CA SER A 174 -21.79 -27.52 36.18
C SER A 174 -22.21 -26.07 35.85
N GLY A 175 -23.51 -25.80 35.65
CA GLY A 175 -24.00 -24.47 35.26
C GLY A 175 -23.56 -24.02 33.86
N ALA A 176 -23.24 -24.96 32.97
CA ALA A 176 -22.88 -24.65 31.59
C ALA A 176 -24.06 -23.98 30.87
N GLN A 177 -23.77 -23.05 29.97
CA GLN A 177 -24.82 -22.30 29.26
C GLN A 177 -25.63 -23.18 28.31
N ASP A 178 -24.99 -24.20 27.75
CA ASP A 178 -25.54 -25.09 26.74
C ASP A 178 -25.45 -26.56 27.17
N THR A 179 -26.36 -27.38 26.64
CA THR A 179 -26.31 -28.85 26.73
C THR A 179 -25.75 -29.45 25.46
N TYR A 180 -25.20 -30.67 25.55
CA TYR A 180 -24.65 -31.34 24.37
C TYR A 180 -25.73 -31.58 23.31
N SER A 181 -26.91 -32.06 23.72
CA SER A 181 -27.99 -32.37 22.77
C SER A 181 -28.44 -31.12 22.00
N ALA A 182 -28.58 -29.97 22.67
CA ALA A 182 -28.93 -28.71 22.00
C ALA A 182 -27.83 -28.22 21.04
N LEU A 183 -26.56 -28.49 21.34
CA LEU A 183 -25.44 -28.18 20.45
C LEU A 183 -25.38 -29.15 19.25
N ALA A 184 -25.72 -30.42 19.46
CA ALA A 184 -25.79 -31.42 18.40
C ALA A 184 -26.94 -31.13 17.42
N GLU A 185 -28.10 -30.69 17.91
CA GLU A 185 -29.21 -30.24 17.07
C GLU A 185 -28.85 -28.99 16.26
N ARG A 186 -28.21 -27.99 16.89
CA ARG A 186 -27.69 -26.81 16.19
C ARG A 186 -26.67 -27.19 15.11
N ALA A 187 -25.82 -28.18 15.39
CA ALA A 187 -24.86 -28.70 14.42
C ALA A 187 -25.56 -29.37 13.21
N ALA A 188 -26.62 -30.15 13.47
CA ALA A 188 -27.40 -30.79 12.41
C ALA A 188 -28.21 -29.78 11.56
N ALA A 189 -28.64 -28.67 12.16
CA ALA A 189 -29.37 -27.61 11.49
C ALA A 189 -28.47 -26.64 10.70
N ALA A 190 -27.14 -26.72 10.83
CA ALA A 190 -26.20 -25.80 10.18
C ALA A 190 -26.22 -25.95 8.66
N LYS A 191 -26.46 -24.84 7.96
CA LYS A 191 -26.53 -24.80 6.48
C LYS A 191 -25.47 -23.90 5.87
N THR A 192 -24.90 -22.99 6.65
CA THR A 192 -23.93 -22.02 6.19
C THR A 192 -22.58 -22.16 6.91
N PRO A 193 -21.48 -21.64 6.32
CA PRO A 193 -20.18 -21.58 7.00
C PRO A 193 -20.22 -20.75 8.28
N VAL A 194 -21.12 -19.75 8.37
CA VAL A 194 -21.31 -18.94 9.57
C VAL A 194 -21.92 -19.78 10.69
N ASP A 195 -22.94 -20.57 10.38
CA ASP A 195 -23.58 -21.48 11.35
C ASP A 195 -22.55 -22.47 11.91
N LEU A 196 -21.69 -23.02 11.05
CA LEU A 196 -20.60 -23.91 11.47
C LEU A 196 -19.68 -23.22 12.50
N LEU A 197 -19.26 -21.97 12.23
CA LEU A 197 -18.37 -21.24 13.14
C LEU A 197 -19.04 -20.95 14.47
N GLN A 198 -20.33 -20.62 14.47
CA GLN A 198 -21.11 -20.41 15.69
C GLN A 198 -21.21 -21.70 16.52
N VAL A 199 -21.55 -22.82 15.87
CA VAL A 199 -21.60 -24.16 16.50
C VAL A 199 -20.23 -24.55 17.06
N ALA A 200 -19.16 -24.36 16.28
CA ALA A 200 -17.80 -24.69 16.72
C ALA A 200 -17.37 -23.84 17.94
N GLY A 201 -17.72 -22.55 17.95
CA GLY A 201 -17.46 -21.65 19.07
C GLY A 201 -18.24 -22.06 20.33
N ALA A 202 -19.52 -22.42 20.18
CA ALA A 202 -20.36 -22.87 21.29
C ALA A 202 -19.86 -24.21 21.88
N LEU A 203 -19.54 -25.19 21.03
CA LEU A 203 -18.93 -26.46 21.45
C LEU A 203 -17.59 -26.26 22.15
N HIS A 204 -16.79 -25.30 21.70
CA HIS A 204 -15.51 -24.98 22.34
C HIS A 204 -15.70 -24.40 23.74
N ARG A 205 -16.63 -23.44 23.91
CA ARG A 205 -16.97 -22.86 25.22
C ARG A 205 -17.53 -23.92 26.16
N TRP A 206 -18.51 -24.70 25.70
CA TRP A 206 -19.09 -25.81 26.44
C TRP A 206 -18.02 -26.79 26.95
N LYS A 207 -17.07 -27.21 26.09
CA LYS A 207 -15.93 -28.04 26.51
C LYS A 207 -15.10 -27.37 27.61
N GLN A 208 -14.81 -26.08 27.50
CA GLN A 208 -14.03 -25.35 28.51
C GLN A 208 -14.76 -25.29 29.85
N GLU A 209 -16.06 -24.98 29.85
CA GLU A 209 -16.90 -24.93 31.05
C GLU A 209 -16.87 -26.27 31.80
N LEU A 210 -17.09 -27.39 31.09
CA LEU A 210 -17.08 -28.74 31.65
C LEU A 210 -15.71 -29.22 32.11
N THR A 211 -14.64 -28.79 31.45
CA THR A 211 -13.28 -29.20 31.83
C THR A 211 -12.78 -28.38 33.02
N ARG A 212 -13.17 -27.10 33.13
CA ARG A 212 -12.79 -26.20 34.21
C ARG A 212 -13.57 -26.44 35.49
N ALA A 213 -14.84 -26.84 35.42
CA ALA A 213 -15.68 -27.12 36.60
C ALA A 213 -15.17 -28.29 37.48
N ARG A 214 -14.11 -29.00 37.06
CA ARG A 214 -13.51 -30.11 37.80
C ARG A 214 -12.17 -29.74 38.47
N GLN A 215 -11.59 -28.57 38.16
CA GLN A 215 -10.41 -28.04 38.84
C GLN A 215 -10.83 -27.23 40.06
#